data_AF-A0A3A9ZZF1-F1
#
_entry.id   AF-A0A3A9ZZF1-F1
#
_cell.length_a   1.000
_cell.length_b   1.000
_cell.length_c   1.000
_cell.angle_alpha   90.00
_cell.angle_beta   90.00
_cell.angle_gamma   90.00
#
_symmetry.space_group_name_H-M   'P 1'
#
loop_
_entity.id
_entity.type
_entity.pdbx_description
1 polymer ?
#
loop_
_entity_poly.entity_id
_entity_poly.type
_entity_poly.pdbx_seq_one_letter_code
_entity_poly.pdbx_strand_id
1 'polypeptide(L)'
;MDQEDRIALFLDYENLALGFRDHHGGSPFDFRPIADALAERGRVVVRRAYADWSYFDEDRRMLTRNHVELIEIPQRMGASRKNAADIKMAVDAVELAFERDYISTFVICTGDSDFTPLVHKLRELNKRVIGVGVEKSTSALLPPACDEFLYYDRLEGVDVPPPRARGGRPARPAEQVEREPEPRPEAEEPVRDVDALAAVVAQTVAGLQGSSGGEVTASRLKRTLLRKDPTFSESDYGFRTFGELLRHLAGHTVIELAEGPAKGDPEVSLPEHGDREVAFGLLRSVVLDLGGGGAVALSGLKDQLRRARPDFSEKKLGYRGFLQFCRAAATAGAVDLRWSPDAEDYLLTPQGA
;
A
#
# COMPACT_ATOMS: atom_id res chain seq x y z
N MET A 1 12.31 12.24 -22.51
CA MET A 1 11.24 11.60 -23.32
C MET A 1 10.55 10.66 -22.36
N ASP A 2 9.32 10.94 -21.98
CA ASP A 2 8.53 10.07 -21.10
C ASP A 2 8.44 8.69 -21.73
N GLN A 3 9.25 7.74 -21.26
CA GLN A 3 9.13 6.35 -21.68
C GLN A 3 7.95 5.76 -20.90
N GLU A 4 6.77 5.90 -21.48
CA GLU A 4 5.58 5.18 -21.07
C GLU A 4 5.91 3.68 -20.97
N ASP A 5 5.66 3.07 -19.80
CA ASP A 5 5.96 1.67 -19.55
C ASP A 5 5.29 0.75 -20.59
N ARG A 6 6.03 -0.27 -21.03
CA ARG A 6 5.57 -1.26 -22.00
C ARG A 6 5.36 -2.57 -21.28
N ILE A 7 4.11 -3.00 -21.25
CA ILE A 7 3.67 -4.12 -20.42
C ILE A 7 3.45 -5.37 -21.28
N ALA A 8 3.98 -6.51 -20.82
CA ALA A 8 3.62 -7.83 -21.30
C ALA A 8 2.78 -8.57 -20.25
N LEU A 9 1.59 -8.99 -20.64
CA LEU A 9 0.62 -9.66 -19.78
C LEU A 9 0.53 -11.15 -20.13
N PHE A 10 0.70 -11.99 -19.12
CA PHE A 10 0.61 -13.44 -19.18
C PHE A 10 -0.42 -13.94 -18.16
N LEU A 11 -1.46 -14.61 -18.63
CA LEU A 11 -2.52 -15.17 -17.80
C LEU A 11 -2.41 -16.68 -17.74
N ASP A 12 -2.23 -17.20 -16.52
CA ASP A 12 -2.60 -18.56 -16.18
C ASP A 12 -4.12 -18.59 -16.00
N TYR A 13 -4.83 -18.82 -17.11
CA TYR A 13 -6.28 -18.64 -17.14
C TYR A 13 -6.98 -19.73 -16.32
N GLU A 14 -6.46 -20.95 -16.31
CA GLU A 14 -7.02 -22.04 -15.50
C GLU A 14 -6.95 -21.67 -14.01
N ASN A 15 -5.80 -21.20 -13.52
CA ASN A 15 -5.64 -20.84 -12.11
C ASN A 15 -6.54 -19.67 -11.69
N LEU A 16 -6.60 -18.60 -12.49
CA LEU A 16 -7.44 -17.44 -12.19
C LEU A 16 -8.94 -17.76 -12.26
N ALA A 17 -9.38 -18.38 -13.35
CA ALA A 17 -10.80 -18.63 -13.58
C ALA A 17 -11.36 -19.66 -12.60
N LEU A 18 -10.62 -20.74 -12.34
CA LEU A 18 -11.02 -21.75 -11.36
C LEU A 18 -10.94 -21.18 -9.93
N GLY A 19 -9.84 -20.49 -9.58
CA GLY A 19 -9.68 -19.85 -8.29
C GLY A 19 -10.82 -18.86 -7.98
N PHE A 20 -11.19 -18.03 -8.95
CA PHE A 20 -12.31 -17.10 -8.79
C PHE A 20 -13.66 -17.83 -8.67
N ARG A 21 -13.97 -18.76 -9.58
CA ARG A 21 -15.24 -19.51 -9.58
C ARG A 21 -15.46 -20.30 -8.29
N ASP A 22 -14.42 -20.95 -7.78
CA ASP A 22 -14.48 -21.76 -6.56
C ASP A 22 -14.76 -20.91 -5.31
N HIS A 23 -14.19 -19.70 -5.25
CA HIS A 23 -14.32 -18.82 -4.09
C HIS A 23 -15.50 -17.84 -4.17
N HIS A 24 -16.03 -17.58 -5.38
CA HIS A 24 -17.08 -16.57 -5.64
C HIS A 24 -18.37 -17.18 -6.20
N GLY A 25 -18.67 -18.42 -5.82
CA GLY A 25 -19.97 -19.05 -6.05
C GLY A 25 -20.31 -19.32 -7.51
N GLY A 26 -19.29 -19.56 -8.35
CA GLY A 26 -19.45 -19.81 -9.78
C GLY A 26 -19.62 -18.54 -10.62
N SER A 27 -19.38 -17.35 -10.05
CA SER A 27 -19.38 -16.10 -10.82
C SER A 27 -18.36 -16.18 -11.97
N PRO A 28 -18.71 -15.70 -13.17
CA PRO A 28 -17.80 -15.74 -14.31
C PRO A 28 -16.62 -14.80 -14.05
N PHE A 29 -15.44 -15.22 -14.49
CA PHE A 29 -14.25 -14.37 -14.49
C PHE A 29 -14.40 -13.27 -15.57
N ASP A 30 -14.00 -12.05 -15.24
CA ASP A 30 -14.01 -10.91 -16.17
C ASP A 30 -12.60 -10.34 -16.31
N PHE A 31 -12.15 -10.17 -17.55
CA PHE A 31 -10.83 -9.61 -17.82
C PHE A 31 -10.77 -8.09 -17.71
N ARG A 32 -11.91 -7.38 -17.84
CA ARG A 32 -11.95 -5.91 -17.90
C ARG A 32 -11.29 -5.23 -16.68
N PRO A 33 -11.53 -5.66 -15.43
CA PRO A 33 -10.87 -5.08 -14.27
C PRO A 33 -9.35 -5.15 -14.32
N ILE A 34 -8.79 -6.26 -14.84
CA ILE A 34 -7.34 -6.39 -15.06
C ILE A 34 -6.89 -5.43 -16.16
N ALA A 35 -7.64 -5.35 -17.27
CA ALA A 35 -7.29 -4.46 -18.38
C ALA A 35 -7.24 -2.99 -17.94
N ASP A 36 -8.22 -2.56 -17.15
CA ASP A 36 -8.33 -1.19 -16.64
C ASP A 36 -7.19 -0.88 -15.66
N ALA A 37 -6.92 -1.78 -14.70
CA ALA A 37 -5.80 -1.63 -13.78
C ALA A 37 -4.44 -1.55 -14.51
N LEU A 38 -4.27 -2.29 -15.60
CA LEU A 38 -3.03 -2.23 -16.39
C LEU A 38 -2.93 -0.97 -17.24
N ALA A 39 -4.05 -0.42 -17.71
CA ALA A 39 -4.07 0.82 -18.49
C ALA A 39 -3.52 2.02 -17.69
N GLU A 40 -3.72 2.03 -16.37
CA GLU A 40 -3.15 3.04 -15.46
C GLU A 40 -1.63 2.92 -15.28
N ARG A 41 -1.07 1.73 -15.52
CA ARG A 41 0.35 1.41 -15.27
C ARG A 41 1.22 1.56 -16.50
N GLY A 42 0.63 1.50 -17.69
CA GLY A 42 1.34 1.69 -18.95
C GLY A 42 0.66 1.03 -20.14
N ARG A 43 1.35 1.04 -21.26
CA ARG A 43 0.83 0.49 -22.51
C ARG A 43 1.08 -1.02 -22.58
N VAL A 44 0.00 -1.79 -22.53
CA VAL A 44 0.04 -3.25 -22.72
C VAL A 44 0.23 -3.60 -24.19
N VAL A 45 1.40 -4.13 -24.53
CA VAL A 45 1.84 -4.49 -25.89
C VAL A 45 1.73 -5.97 -26.21
N VAL A 46 1.69 -6.83 -25.18
CA VAL A 46 1.48 -8.28 -25.32
C VAL A 46 0.40 -8.69 -24.32
N ARG A 47 -0.55 -9.50 -24.78
CA ARG A 47 -1.60 -10.12 -23.95
C ARG A 47 -1.72 -11.58 -24.35
N ARG A 48 -1.35 -12.51 -23.48
CA ARG A 48 -1.43 -13.95 -23.72
C ARG A 48 -2.13 -14.64 -22.57
N ALA A 49 -3.02 -15.56 -22.88
CA ALA A 49 -3.64 -16.45 -21.91
C ALA A 49 -3.32 -17.90 -22.26
N TYR A 50 -3.03 -18.70 -21.24
CA TYR A 50 -2.62 -20.09 -21.34
C TYR A 50 -3.66 -20.97 -20.66
N ALA A 51 -4.23 -21.91 -21.41
CA ALA A 51 -5.17 -22.91 -20.92
C ALA A 51 -5.37 -24.04 -21.94
N ASP A 52 -5.95 -25.14 -21.48
CA ASP A 52 -6.67 -26.06 -22.35
C ASP A 52 -8.06 -25.46 -22.67
N TRP A 53 -8.19 -24.83 -23.84
CA TRP A 53 -9.39 -24.05 -24.16
C TRP A 53 -10.61 -24.92 -24.46
N SER A 54 -10.45 -26.24 -24.50
CA SER A 54 -11.60 -27.16 -24.58
C SER A 54 -12.50 -27.09 -23.34
N TYR A 55 -11.97 -26.65 -22.20
CA TYR A 55 -12.72 -26.49 -20.94
C TYR A 55 -13.30 -25.09 -20.72
N PHE A 56 -12.91 -24.10 -21.54
CA PHE A 56 -13.24 -22.68 -21.34
C PHE A 56 -13.83 -22.01 -22.59
N ASP A 57 -14.61 -22.76 -23.38
CA ASP A 57 -15.13 -22.29 -24.68
C ASP A 57 -15.97 -21.00 -24.57
N GLU A 58 -16.77 -20.88 -23.51
CA GLU A 58 -17.63 -19.71 -23.25
C GLU A 58 -16.81 -18.42 -23.00
N ASP A 59 -15.61 -18.55 -22.46
CA ASP A 59 -14.76 -17.42 -22.08
C ASP A 59 -13.90 -16.90 -23.24
N ARG A 60 -13.65 -17.72 -24.27
CA ARG A 60 -12.80 -17.39 -25.42
C ARG A 60 -13.22 -16.08 -26.08
N ARG A 61 -14.54 -15.88 -26.23
CA ARG A 61 -15.13 -14.69 -26.84
C ARG A 61 -14.82 -13.43 -26.03
N MET A 62 -14.85 -13.50 -24.71
CA MET A 62 -14.53 -12.37 -23.83
C MET A 62 -13.05 -11.98 -23.97
N LEU A 63 -12.13 -12.95 -23.92
CA LEU A 63 -10.70 -12.72 -24.04
C LEU A 63 -10.32 -12.19 -25.44
N THR A 64 -10.89 -12.75 -26.50
CA THR A 64 -10.62 -12.30 -27.89
C THR A 64 -11.09 -10.87 -28.12
N ARG A 65 -12.24 -10.47 -27.55
CA ARG A 65 -12.72 -9.07 -27.61
C ARG A 65 -11.79 -8.09 -26.91
N ASN A 66 -11.07 -8.56 -25.91
CA ASN A 66 -10.05 -7.78 -25.20
C ASN A 66 -8.64 -7.93 -25.81
N HIS A 67 -8.56 -8.43 -27.05
CA HIS A 67 -7.30 -8.63 -27.78
C HIS A 67 -6.28 -9.50 -27.04
N VAL A 68 -6.74 -10.50 -26.31
CA VAL A 68 -5.89 -11.51 -25.67
C VAL A 68 -5.64 -12.66 -26.65
N GLU A 69 -4.37 -12.95 -26.90
CA GLU A 69 -3.94 -14.12 -27.67
C GLU A 69 -4.17 -15.39 -26.83
N LEU A 70 -4.91 -16.37 -27.38
CA LEU A 70 -5.23 -17.63 -26.71
C LEU A 70 -4.18 -18.68 -27.08
N ILE A 71 -3.32 -19.04 -26.13
CA ILE A 71 -2.30 -20.08 -26.29
C ILE A 71 -2.89 -21.41 -25.85
N GLU A 72 -3.07 -22.32 -26.80
CA GLU A 72 -3.63 -23.66 -26.57
C GLU A 72 -2.61 -24.58 -25.92
N ILE A 73 -2.96 -25.12 -24.75
CA ILE A 73 -2.16 -26.10 -24.01
C ILE A 73 -2.97 -27.40 -23.90
N PRO A 74 -2.90 -28.29 -24.90
CA PRO A 74 -3.71 -29.49 -24.90
C PRO A 74 -3.25 -30.45 -23.79
N GLN A 75 -4.15 -30.83 -22.88
CA GLN A 75 -3.84 -31.83 -21.86
C GLN A 75 -3.81 -33.23 -22.48
N ARG A 76 -2.65 -33.90 -22.44
CA ARG A 76 -2.54 -35.31 -22.88
C ARG A 76 -3.21 -36.22 -21.87
N MET A 77 -4.11 -37.09 -22.34
CA MET A 77 -4.73 -38.13 -21.49
C MET A 77 -3.65 -38.99 -20.81
N GLY A 78 -3.63 -39.01 -19.48
CA GLY A 78 -2.81 -39.92 -18.66
C GLY A 78 -1.49 -39.38 -18.10
N ALA A 79 -1.08 -38.15 -18.42
CA ALA A 79 0.07 -37.49 -17.78
C ALA A 79 -0.40 -36.44 -16.77
N SER A 80 0.37 -36.24 -15.69
CA SER A 80 0.06 -35.32 -14.59
C SER A 80 -0.40 -33.95 -15.11
N ARG A 81 -1.58 -33.54 -14.63
CA ARG A 81 -2.51 -32.57 -15.22
C ARG A 81 -2.10 -31.09 -15.09
N LYS A 82 -0.87 -30.75 -14.72
CA LYS A 82 -0.66 -29.43 -14.07
C LYS A 82 0.40 -28.52 -14.67
N ASN A 83 1.53 -29.05 -15.16
CA ASN A 83 2.69 -28.17 -15.34
C ASN A 83 2.91 -27.67 -16.78
N ALA A 84 2.11 -28.13 -17.77
CA ALA A 84 2.39 -27.80 -19.17
C ALA A 84 2.14 -26.32 -19.49
N ALA A 85 1.06 -25.75 -18.95
CA ALA A 85 0.74 -24.33 -19.11
C ALA A 85 1.81 -23.48 -18.41
N ASP A 86 2.17 -23.83 -17.18
CA ASP A 86 3.18 -23.11 -16.39
C ASP A 86 4.54 -23.07 -17.09
N ILE A 87 5.01 -24.22 -17.57
CA ILE A 87 6.28 -24.33 -18.29
C ILE A 87 6.24 -23.49 -19.57
N LYS A 88 5.16 -23.58 -20.36
CA LYS A 88 5.04 -22.83 -21.61
C LYS A 88 4.97 -21.32 -21.35
N MET A 89 4.20 -20.89 -20.36
CA MET A 89 4.11 -19.49 -19.97
C MET A 89 5.46 -18.94 -19.49
N ALA A 90 6.19 -19.70 -18.67
CA ALA A 90 7.52 -19.31 -18.21
C ALA A 90 8.54 -19.20 -19.35
N VAL A 91 8.54 -20.15 -20.30
CA VAL A 91 9.41 -20.11 -21.48
C VAL A 91 9.12 -18.87 -22.32
N ASP A 92 7.84 -18.61 -22.62
CA ASP A 92 7.44 -17.45 -23.44
C ASP A 92 7.78 -16.12 -22.76
N ALA A 93 7.61 -16.03 -21.44
CA ALA A 93 7.93 -14.83 -20.68
C ALA A 93 9.44 -14.53 -20.70
N VAL A 94 10.28 -15.55 -20.50
CA VAL A 94 11.74 -15.40 -20.54
C VAL A 94 12.22 -15.07 -21.96
N GLU A 95 11.73 -15.78 -22.98
CA GLU A 95 12.04 -15.50 -24.38
C GLU A 95 11.69 -14.04 -24.72
N LEU A 96 10.49 -13.60 -24.38
CA LEU A 96 10.03 -12.23 -24.63
C LEU A 96 10.90 -11.19 -23.91
N ALA A 97 11.38 -11.50 -22.69
CA ALA A 97 12.25 -10.61 -21.93
C ALA A 97 13.62 -10.40 -22.61
N PHE A 98 14.12 -11.40 -23.35
CA PHE A 98 15.37 -11.31 -24.11
C PHE A 98 15.19 -10.74 -25.52
N GLU A 99 14.09 -11.05 -26.20
CA GLU A 99 13.88 -10.59 -27.58
C GLU A 99 13.43 -9.15 -27.67
N ARG A 100 12.75 -8.65 -26.63
CA ARG A 100 12.04 -7.36 -26.67
C ARG A 100 12.44 -6.50 -25.49
N ASP A 101 13.65 -5.94 -25.58
CA ASP A 101 14.23 -5.05 -24.55
C ASP A 101 13.32 -3.90 -24.14
N TYR A 102 12.51 -3.38 -25.09
CA TYR A 102 11.59 -2.28 -24.84
C TYR A 102 10.46 -2.62 -23.86
N ILE A 103 10.20 -3.90 -23.57
CA ILE A 103 9.23 -4.34 -22.57
C ILE A 103 9.90 -4.17 -21.20
N SER A 104 9.41 -3.20 -20.42
CA SER A 104 9.94 -2.86 -19.09
C SER A 104 9.24 -3.62 -17.97
N THR A 105 7.99 -4.03 -18.19
CA THR A 105 7.12 -4.57 -17.14
C THR A 105 6.44 -5.87 -17.59
N PHE A 106 6.46 -6.88 -16.72
CA PHE A 106 5.79 -8.15 -16.90
C PHE A 106 4.68 -8.30 -15.88
N VAL A 107 3.48 -8.62 -16.35
CA VAL A 107 2.33 -8.91 -15.50
C VAL A 107 2.06 -10.41 -15.58
N ILE A 108 2.19 -11.09 -14.44
CA ILE A 108 1.95 -12.52 -14.30
C ILE A 108 0.67 -12.71 -13.51
N CYS A 109 -0.39 -13.12 -14.18
CA CYS A 109 -1.68 -13.35 -13.53
C CYS A 109 -1.80 -14.83 -13.14
N THR A 110 -1.51 -15.12 -11.87
CA THR A 110 -1.58 -16.44 -11.25
C THR A 110 -1.59 -16.29 -9.72
N GLY A 111 -2.21 -17.23 -9.02
CA GLY A 111 -2.08 -17.40 -7.57
C GLY A 111 -1.00 -18.40 -7.16
N ASP A 112 -0.35 -19.08 -8.11
CA ASP A 112 0.58 -20.17 -7.82
C ASP A 112 2.00 -19.69 -7.50
N SER A 113 2.56 -20.13 -6.38
CA SER A 113 3.94 -19.84 -5.99
C SER A 113 4.99 -20.54 -6.83
N ASP A 114 4.63 -21.54 -7.65
CA ASP A 114 5.57 -22.18 -8.58
C ASP A 114 6.12 -21.21 -9.64
N PHE A 115 5.49 -20.04 -9.83
CA PHE A 115 6.01 -18.96 -10.68
C PHE A 115 7.07 -18.07 -9.99
N THR A 116 7.34 -18.25 -8.70
CA THR A 116 8.35 -17.47 -7.97
C THR A 116 9.74 -17.45 -8.65
N PRO A 117 10.27 -18.58 -9.18
CA PRO A 117 11.53 -18.57 -9.93
C PRO A 117 11.48 -17.73 -11.22
N LEU A 118 10.34 -17.71 -11.93
CA LEU A 118 10.14 -16.87 -13.11
C LEU A 118 10.18 -15.39 -12.71
N VAL A 119 9.46 -15.02 -11.65
CA VAL A 119 9.46 -13.66 -11.11
C VAL A 119 10.89 -13.21 -10.77
N HIS A 120 11.65 -14.04 -10.06
CA HIS A 120 13.05 -13.73 -9.75
C HIS A 120 13.92 -13.57 -10.98
N LYS A 121 13.77 -14.44 -12.00
CA LYS A 121 14.54 -14.33 -13.24
C LYS A 121 14.19 -13.05 -14.01
N LEU A 122 12.92 -12.67 -14.09
CA LEU A 122 12.50 -11.41 -14.74
C LEU A 122 13.09 -10.18 -14.01
N ARG A 123 13.10 -10.19 -12.67
CA ARG A 123 13.72 -9.14 -11.86
C ARG A 123 15.24 -9.10 -12.02
N GLU A 124 15.90 -10.26 -12.11
CA GLU A 124 17.33 -10.38 -12.43
C GLU A 124 17.64 -9.76 -13.80
N LEU A 125 16.72 -9.85 -14.76
CA LEU A 125 16.78 -9.21 -16.07
C LEU A 125 16.37 -7.72 -16.06
N ASN A 126 16.31 -7.10 -14.88
CA ASN A 126 15.91 -5.70 -14.67
C ASN A 126 14.52 -5.37 -15.24
N LYS A 127 13.60 -6.33 -15.20
CA LYS A 127 12.18 -6.12 -15.52
C LYS A 127 11.38 -5.92 -14.24
N ARG A 128 10.44 -4.99 -14.26
CA ARG A 128 9.43 -4.85 -13.19
C ARG A 128 8.43 -5.98 -13.31
N VAL A 129 8.07 -6.62 -12.20
CA VAL A 129 7.10 -7.71 -12.19
C VAL A 129 5.89 -7.36 -11.32
N ILE A 130 4.71 -7.42 -11.94
CA ILE A 130 3.42 -7.21 -11.27
C ILE A 130 2.70 -8.56 -11.22
N GLY A 131 2.40 -9.05 -10.02
CA GLY A 131 1.55 -10.22 -9.84
C GLY A 131 0.08 -9.83 -9.83
N VAL A 132 -0.79 -10.69 -10.38
CA VAL A 132 -2.25 -10.56 -10.20
C VAL A 132 -2.82 -11.90 -9.80
N GLY A 133 -3.58 -11.98 -8.71
CA GLY A 133 -4.15 -13.24 -8.25
C GLY A 133 -5.42 -13.06 -7.45
N VAL A 134 -6.20 -14.13 -7.33
CA VAL A 134 -7.41 -14.16 -6.48
C VAL A 134 -6.96 -14.36 -5.04
N GLU A 135 -7.36 -13.47 -4.13
CA GLU A 135 -6.82 -13.37 -2.77
C GLU A 135 -6.88 -14.69 -2.01
N LYS A 136 -8.00 -15.41 -2.12
CA LYS A 136 -8.22 -16.67 -1.40
C LYS A 136 -7.49 -17.88 -1.99
N SER A 137 -7.08 -17.82 -3.26
CA SER A 137 -6.33 -18.89 -3.93
C SER A 137 -4.86 -18.57 -4.14
N THR A 138 -4.43 -17.35 -3.79
CA THR A 138 -3.04 -16.92 -3.94
C THR A 138 -2.17 -17.43 -2.78
N SER A 139 -1.06 -18.08 -3.12
CA SER A 139 -0.03 -18.47 -2.17
C SER A 139 0.65 -17.25 -1.55
N ALA A 140 0.82 -17.24 -0.23
CA ALA A 140 1.48 -16.16 0.50
C ALA A 140 2.96 -15.94 0.10
N LEU A 141 3.55 -16.90 -0.62
CA LEU A 141 4.93 -16.82 -1.10
C LEU A 141 5.09 -16.00 -2.39
N LEU A 142 4.03 -15.87 -3.20
CA LEU A 142 4.10 -15.21 -4.49
C LEU A 142 4.13 -13.68 -4.38
N PRO A 143 3.25 -13.00 -3.61
CA PRO A 143 3.25 -11.54 -3.51
C PRO A 143 4.60 -10.94 -3.08
N PRO A 144 5.32 -11.48 -2.06
CA PRO A 144 6.64 -10.97 -1.68
C PRO A 144 7.72 -11.10 -2.76
N ALA A 145 7.53 -11.97 -3.76
CA ALA A 145 8.47 -12.13 -4.86
C ALA A 145 8.33 -11.02 -5.93
N CYS A 146 7.14 -10.43 -6.07
CA CYS A 146 6.82 -9.39 -7.04
C CYS A 146 7.29 -7.99 -6.59
N ASP A 147 7.33 -7.03 -7.53
CA ASP A 147 7.55 -5.62 -7.20
C ASP A 147 6.23 -4.91 -6.82
N GLU A 148 5.11 -5.47 -7.26
CA GLU A 148 3.73 -5.07 -6.94
C GLU A 148 2.83 -6.29 -7.11
N PHE A 149 1.79 -6.42 -6.28
CA PHE A 149 0.83 -7.50 -6.37
C PHE A 149 -0.61 -6.97 -6.25
N LEU A 150 -1.44 -7.30 -7.23
CA LEU A 150 -2.84 -6.89 -7.29
C LEU A 150 -3.74 -8.07 -6.99
N TYR A 151 -4.58 -7.94 -5.96
CA TYR A 151 -5.65 -8.90 -5.73
C TYR A 151 -6.80 -8.62 -6.67
N TYR A 152 -7.13 -9.60 -7.52
CA TYR A 152 -8.20 -9.48 -8.50
C TYR A 152 -9.53 -9.06 -7.85
N ASP A 153 -9.84 -9.65 -6.70
CA ASP A 153 -11.08 -9.41 -5.93
C ASP A 153 -11.25 -7.96 -5.46
N ARG A 154 -10.14 -7.20 -5.41
CA ARG A 154 -10.10 -5.82 -4.94
C ARG A 154 -10.01 -4.81 -6.09
N LEU A 155 -9.99 -5.28 -7.34
CA LEU A 155 -9.99 -4.40 -8.50
C LEU A 155 -11.37 -3.77 -8.69
N GLU A 156 -11.39 -2.50 -9.08
CA GLU A 156 -12.63 -1.81 -9.40
C GLU A 156 -13.36 -2.53 -10.55
N GLY A 157 -14.68 -2.69 -10.40
CA GLY A 157 -15.51 -3.39 -11.38
C GLY A 157 -15.63 -4.90 -11.18
N VAL A 158 -14.98 -5.48 -10.15
CA VAL A 158 -15.26 -6.86 -9.72
C VAL A 158 -16.42 -6.86 -8.73
N ASP A 159 -17.60 -7.30 -9.19
CA ASP A 159 -18.73 -7.57 -8.31
C ASP A 159 -18.48 -8.87 -7.54
N VAL A 160 -17.88 -8.77 -6.35
CA VAL A 160 -17.79 -9.88 -5.40
C VAL A 160 -19.12 -9.98 -4.64
N PRO A 161 -19.92 -11.05 -4.80
CA PRO A 161 -21.06 -11.27 -3.93
C PRO A 161 -20.53 -11.42 -2.49
N PRO A 162 -21.17 -10.80 -1.49
CA PRO A 162 -20.72 -10.92 -0.10
C PRO A 162 -20.65 -12.40 0.28
N PRO A 163 -19.66 -12.82 1.08
CA PRO A 163 -19.44 -14.22 1.40
C PRO A 163 -20.70 -14.79 2.03
N ARG A 164 -21.40 -15.67 1.30
CA ARG A 164 -22.51 -16.44 1.87
C ARG A 164 -21.95 -17.29 2.98
N ALA A 165 -22.31 -16.96 4.22
CA ALA A 165 -22.06 -17.83 5.37
C ALA A 165 -22.54 -19.24 5.02
N ARG A 166 -21.60 -20.19 4.98
CA ARG A 166 -21.90 -21.61 4.75
C ARG A 166 -22.73 -22.12 5.91
N GLY A 167 -24.04 -22.19 5.73
CA GLY A 167 -24.97 -22.83 6.65
C GLY A 167 -25.87 -23.82 5.91
N GLY A 168 -25.63 -25.13 6.11
CA GLY A 168 -26.66 -26.19 6.11
C GLY A 168 -27.30 -26.62 4.78
N ARG A 169 -27.31 -27.94 4.54
CA ARG A 169 -28.02 -28.66 3.46
C ARG A 169 -29.56 -28.41 3.44
N PRO A 170 -30.27 -28.75 2.34
CA PRO A 170 -31.54 -28.12 1.95
C PRO A 170 -32.79 -28.80 2.53
N ALA A 171 -33.82 -27.99 2.79
CA ALA A 171 -35.21 -28.45 2.91
C ALA A 171 -36.11 -27.62 1.96
N ARG A 172 -37.12 -28.30 1.43
CA ARG A 172 -38.04 -27.97 0.32
C ARG A 172 -38.91 -26.70 0.50
N PRO A 173 -39.56 -26.21 -0.57
CA PRO A 173 -39.96 -24.81 -0.76
C PRO A 173 -41.34 -24.47 -0.18
N ALA A 174 -41.48 -23.28 0.41
CA ALA A 174 -42.76 -22.66 0.71
C ALA A 174 -42.68 -21.13 0.52
N GLU A 175 -43.54 -20.67 -0.39
CA GLU A 175 -44.22 -19.37 -0.49
C GLU A 175 -43.44 -18.05 -0.35
N GLN A 176 -43.48 -17.30 -1.46
CA GLN A 176 -43.08 -15.91 -1.61
C GLN A 176 -43.95 -15.02 -0.72
N VAL A 177 -43.31 -14.29 0.19
CA VAL A 177 -43.84 -13.05 0.76
C VAL A 177 -42.81 -11.98 0.45
N GLU A 178 -43.15 -11.09 -0.48
CA GLU A 178 -42.41 -9.84 -0.72
C GLU A 178 -42.33 -9.06 0.60
N ARG A 179 -41.12 -8.92 1.14
CA ARG A 179 -40.80 -7.94 2.17
C ARG A 179 -39.79 -6.96 1.57
N GLU A 180 -40.17 -5.68 1.57
CA GLU A 180 -39.30 -4.54 1.30
C GLU A 180 -37.97 -4.67 2.08
N PRO A 181 -36.83 -4.33 1.46
CA PRO A 181 -35.54 -4.44 2.13
C PRO A 181 -35.37 -3.26 3.10
N GLU A 182 -35.39 -3.55 4.40
CA GLU A 182 -34.81 -2.64 5.40
C GLU A 182 -33.29 -2.51 5.17
N PRO A 183 -32.72 -1.30 5.27
CA PRO A 183 -31.29 -1.09 5.11
C PRO A 183 -30.55 -1.76 6.26
N ARG A 184 -29.82 -2.84 5.95
CA ARG A 184 -28.87 -3.45 6.89
C ARG A 184 -27.56 -2.67 6.83
N PRO A 185 -26.90 -2.42 7.97
CA PRO A 185 -25.64 -1.69 8.00
C PRO A 185 -24.61 -2.44 7.15
N GLU A 186 -23.94 -1.71 6.26
CA GLU A 186 -22.80 -2.20 5.50
C GLU A 186 -21.78 -2.78 6.48
N ALA A 187 -21.34 -4.01 6.23
CA ALA A 187 -20.28 -4.62 6.98
C ALA A 187 -18.99 -3.87 6.64
N GLU A 188 -18.58 -2.96 7.51
CA GLU A 188 -17.26 -2.31 7.45
C GLU A 188 -16.19 -3.40 7.51
N GLU A 189 -15.49 -3.62 6.39
CA GLU A 189 -14.24 -4.38 6.39
C GLU A 189 -13.26 -3.72 7.38
N PRO A 190 -12.36 -4.48 8.03
CA PRO A 190 -11.45 -3.91 9.01
C PRO A 190 -10.49 -2.96 8.30
N VAL A 191 -10.82 -1.67 8.31
CA VAL A 191 -9.96 -0.59 7.85
C VAL A 191 -8.65 -0.76 8.62
N ARG A 192 -7.54 -0.99 7.89
CA ARG A 192 -6.23 -1.15 8.52
C ARG A 192 -5.89 0.14 9.27
N ASP A 193 -5.19 0.00 10.39
CA ASP A 193 -4.86 1.13 11.25
C ASP A 193 -4.03 2.19 10.50
N VAL A 194 -4.64 3.37 10.31
CA VAL A 194 -4.04 4.52 9.63
C VAL A 194 -2.85 5.08 10.44
N ASP A 195 -2.86 4.95 11.76
CA ASP A 195 -1.76 5.41 12.62
C ASP A 195 -0.52 4.53 12.44
N ALA A 196 -0.71 3.21 12.30
CA ALA A 196 0.37 2.29 11.99
C ALA A 196 0.98 2.59 10.60
N LEU A 197 0.14 2.89 9.61
CA LEU A 197 0.61 3.30 8.28
C LEU A 197 1.37 4.62 8.33
N ALA A 198 0.87 5.61 9.08
CA ALA A 198 1.54 6.90 9.27
C ALA A 198 2.99 6.72 9.77
N ALA A 199 3.20 5.81 10.72
CA ALA A 199 4.54 5.48 11.21
C ALA A 199 5.44 4.86 10.12
N VAL A 200 4.92 3.95 9.29
CA VAL A 200 5.67 3.34 8.19
C VAL A 200 6.02 4.37 7.12
N VAL A 201 5.08 5.26 6.77
CA VAL A 201 5.30 6.34 5.80
C VAL A 201 6.37 7.29 6.32
N ALA A 202 6.26 7.80 7.55
CA ALA A 202 7.24 8.71 8.15
C ALA A 202 8.64 8.09 8.21
N GLN A 203 8.76 6.82 8.63
CA GLN A 203 10.04 6.10 8.63
C GLN A 203 10.63 5.93 7.23
N THR A 204 9.77 5.74 6.22
CA THR A 204 10.21 5.59 4.84
C THR A 204 10.70 6.91 4.26
N VAL A 205 10.00 8.02 4.53
CA VAL A 205 10.44 9.38 4.15
C VAL A 205 11.77 9.71 4.84
N ALA A 206 11.90 9.46 6.15
CA ALA A 206 13.14 9.67 6.90
C ALA A 206 14.33 8.94 6.26
N GLY A 207 14.14 7.65 5.94
CA GLY A 207 15.18 6.83 5.33
C GLY A 207 15.59 7.32 3.93
N LEU A 208 14.62 7.79 3.12
CA LEU A 208 14.88 8.32 1.79
C LEU A 208 15.62 9.68 1.83
N GLN A 209 15.22 10.58 2.73
CA GLN A 209 15.90 11.86 2.93
C GLN A 209 17.34 11.68 3.40
N GLY A 210 17.57 10.79 4.39
CA GLY A 210 18.91 10.54 4.95
C GLY A 210 19.87 9.81 4.00
N SER A 211 19.37 9.00 3.06
CA SER A 211 20.20 8.16 2.19
C SER A 211 20.52 8.79 0.82
N SER A 212 19.78 9.82 0.39
CA SER A 212 19.88 10.30 -1.01
C SER A 212 20.05 11.79 -1.19
N GLY A 213 19.97 12.62 -0.12
CA GLY A 213 20.23 14.07 -0.21
C GLY A 213 19.39 14.83 -1.25
N GLY A 214 18.31 14.21 -1.75
CA GLY A 214 17.48 14.73 -2.83
C GLY A 214 16.01 14.58 -2.47
N GLU A 215 15.19 15.42 -3.10
CA GLU A 215 13.75 15.56 -2.88
C GLU A 215 13.04 14.19 -2.92
N VAL A 216 12.13 13.98 -1.97
CA VAL A 216 11.36 12.73 -1.89
C VAL A 216 9.99 12.98 -2.53
N THR A 217 9.85 12.65 -3.80
CA THR A 217 8.56 12.75 -4.51
C THR A 217 7.56 11.67 -4.05
N ALA A 218 6.26 11.95 -4.16
CA ALA A 218 5.19 10.99 -3.89
C ALA A 218 5.35 9.65 -4.65
N SER A 219 5.75 9.69 -5.92
CA SER A 219 5.96 8.50 -6.75
C SER A 219 7.11 7.64 -6.24
N ARG A 220 8.21 8.27 -5.82
CA ARG A 220 9.35 7.59 -5.19
C ARG A 220 8.99 6.98 -3.85
N LEU A 221 8.16 7.67 -3.07
CA LEU A 221 7.62 7.15 -1.81
C LEU A 221 6.73 5.93 -2.07
N LYS A 222 5.74 6.01 -2.95
CA LYS A 222 4.86 4.88 -3.31
C LYS A 222 5.64 3.67 -3.78
N ARG A 223 6.62 3.86 -4.68
CA ARG A 223 7.51 2.78 -5.15
C ARG A 223 8.33 2.16 -4.02
N THR A 224 8.69 2.93 -3.00
CA THR A 224 9.43 2.40 -1.85
C THR A 224 8.52 1.64 -0.89
N LEU A 225 7.27 2.08 -0.72
CA LEU A 225 6.26 1.34 0.02
C LEU A 225 5.97 0.00 -0.64
N LEU A 226 5.73 -0.02 -1.95
CA LEU A 226 5.51 -1.26 -2.72
C LEU A 226 6.71 -2.23 -2.65
N ARG A 227 7.94 -1.73 -2.59
CA ARG A 227 9.13 -2.58 -2.38
C ARG A 227 9.21 -3.20 -0.97
N LYS A 228 8.61 -2.56 0.03
CA LYS A 228 8.54 -3.09 1.41
C LYS A 228 7.35 -4.04 1.57
N ASP A 229 6.23 -3.70 0.96
CA ASP A 229 5.01 -4.48 0.92
C ASP A 229 4.39 -4.41 -0.50
N PRO A 230 4.62 -5.43 -1.34
CA PRO A 230 4.06 -5.48 -2.69
C PRO A 230 2.53 -5.49 -2.73
N THR A 231 1.86 -5.84 -1.63
CA THR A 231 0.39 -5.89 -1.52
C THR A 231 -0.22 -4.58 -1.05
N PHE A 232 0.60 -3.54 -0.81
CA PHE A 232 0.13 -2.25 -0.33
C PHE A 232 -0.89 -1.62 -1.29
N SER A 233 -2.08 -1.33 -0.76
CA SER A 233 -3.14 -0.58 -1.43
C SER A 233 -3.69 0.51 -0.52
N GLU A 234 -3.94 1.69 -1.07
CA GLU A 234 -4.53 2.81 -0.32
C GLU A 234 -6.00 2.57 0.04
N SER A 235 -6.70 1.73 -0.74
CA SER A 235 -8.08 1.32 -0.49
C SER A 235 -8.25 0.60 0.85
N ASP A 236 -7.24 -0.17 1.27
CA ASP A 236 -7.23 -0.90 2.55
C ASP A 236 -7.29 0.03 3.78
N TYR A 237 -7.02 1.32 3.56
CA TYR A 237 -7.04 2.38 4.57
C TYR A 237 -8.16 3.40 4.32
N GLY A 238 -9.07 3.13 3.37
CA GLY A 238 -10.22 3.98 3.06
C GLY A 238 -9.95 5.13 2.09
N PHE A 239 -8.80 5.16 1.40
CA PHE A 239 -8.45 6.23 0.46
C PHE A 239 -8.58 5.77 -0.99
N ARG A 240 -9.09 6.64 -1.87
CA ARG A 240 -9.25 6.31 -3.31
C ARG A 240 -7.95 6.45 -4.10
N THR A 241 -7.06 7.33 -3.64
CA THR A 241 -5.81 7.61 -4.34
C THR A 241 -4.66 7.81 -3.35
N PHE A 242 -3.43 7.54 -3.78
CA PHE A 242 -2.24 7.83 -2.98
C PHE A 242 -2.14 9.31 -2.61
N GLY A 243 -2.51 10.21 -3.52
CA GLY A 243 -2.53 11.64 -3.25
C GLY A 243 -3.54 12.03 -2.15
N GLU A 244 -4.64 11.29 -2.01
CA GLU A 244 -5.60 11.49 -0.92
C GLU A 244 -5.04 11.03 0.42
N LEU A 245 -4.42 9.85 0.47
CA LEU A 245 -3.70 9.37 1.64
C LEU A 245 -2.63 10.37 2.08
N LEU A 246 -1.82 10.87 1.16
CA LEU A 246 -0.78 11.86 1.48
C LEU A 246 -1.37 13.16 2.02
N ARG A 247 -2.45 13.68 1.44
CA ARG A 247 -3.15 14.87 1.96
C ARG A 247 -3.71 14.65 3.36
N HIS A 248 -4.25 13.47 3.63
CA HIS A 248 -4.72 13.10 4.96
C HIS A 248 -3.58 13.07 5.98
N LEU A 249 -2.45 12.43 5.63
CA LEU A 249 -1.25 12.41 6.48
C LEU A 249 -0.66 13.80 6.71
N ALA A 250 -0.71 14.67 5.69
CA ALA A 250 -0.29 16.07 5.82
C ALA A 250 -1.20 16.88 6.75
N GLY A 251 -2.52 16.69 6.65
CA GLY A 251 -3.51 17.29 7.56
C GLY A 251 -3.33 16.86 9.02
N HIS A 252 -2.70 15.71 9.27
CA HIS A 252 -2.35 15.20 10.59
C HIS A 252 -0.88 15.47 10.99
N THR A 253 -0.16 16.31 10.25
CA THR A 253 1.22 16.72 10.55
C THR A 253 2.20 15.53 10.60
N VAL A 254 1.91 14.46 9.84
CA VAL A 254 2.82 13.30 9.71
C VAL A 254 3.90 13.59 8.67
N ILE A 255 3.53 14.30 7.60
CA ILE A 255 4.36 14.70 6.47
C ILE A 255 4.00 16.12 6.03
N GLU A 256 4.86 16.77 5.28
CA GLU A 256 4.58 18.01 4.57
C GLU A 256 4.56 17.76 3.07
N LEU A 257 3.70 18.48 2.35
CA LEU A 257 3.58 18.40 0.89
C LEU A 257 3.94 19.74 0.28
N ALA A 258 4.85 19.72 -0.68
CA ALA A 258 5.23 20.88 -1.49
C ALA A 258 5.00 20.62 -2.98
N GLU A 259 5.03 21.67 -3.80
CA GLU A 259 4.99 21.52 -5.26
C GLU A 259 6.24 20.76 -5.71
N GLY A 260 6.02 19.58 -6.29
CA GLY A 260 7.10 18.75 -6.80
C GLY A 260 7.47 19.07 -8.25
N PRO A 261 8.48 18.37 -8.81
CA PRO A 261 9.01 18.64 -10.13
C PRO A 261 8.03 18.33 -11.28
N ALA A 262 6.97 17.56 -11.01
CA ALA A 262 5.95 17.20 -11.98
C ALA A 262 4.54 17.42 -11.43
N LYS A 263 3.62 17.78 -12.33
CA LYS A 263 2.21 17.99 -11.98
C LYS A 263 1.59 16.66 -11.50
N GLY A 264 1.11 16.64 -10.26
CA GLY A 264 0.53 15.44 -9.64
C GLY A 264 1.53 14.57 -8.88
N ASP A 265 2.81 14.96 -8.82
CA ASP A 265 3.85 14.27 -8.06
C ASP A 265 4.47 15.24 -7.03
N PRO A 266 3.76 15.55 -5.92
CA PRO A 266 4.25 16.50 -4.93
C PRO A 266 5.53 16.01 -4.25
N GLU A 267 6.35 16.95 -3.80
CA GLU A 267 7.42 16.64 -2.87
C GLU A 267 6.83 16.34 -1.49
N VAL A 268 7.37 15.31 -0.84
CA VAL A 268 6.97 14.81 0.47
C VAL A 268 8.17 14.93 1.41
N SER A 269 8.06 15.78 2.42
CA SER A 269 9.07 15.92 3.48
C SER A 269 8.49 15.49 4.82
N LEU A 270 9.37 15.21 5.78
CA LEU A 270 8.95 15.25 7.19
C LEU A 270 8.81 16.72 7.61
N PRO A 271 7.89 17.03 8.53
CA PRO A 271 7.80 18.37 9.10
C PRO A 271 9.17 18.82 9.59
N GLU A 272 9.60 19.99 9.16
CA GLU A 272 10.97 20.46 9.40
C GLU A 272 11.31 20.44 10.90
N HIS A 273 12.60 20.23 11.19
CA HIS A 273 13.18 20.49 12.52
C HIS A 273 12.95 21.92 13.03
N GLY A 274 12.51 22.85 12.17
CA GLY A 274 12.12 24.21 12.53
C GLY A 274 11.00 24.26 13.57
N ASP A 275 10.04 23.33 13.51
CA ASP A 275 8.97 23.26 14.52
C ASP A 275 9.50 22.81 15.90
N ARG A 276 10.63 22.08 15.93
CA ARG A 276 11.33 21.72 17.18
C ARG A 276 12.12 22.88 17.74
N GLU A 277 12.89 23.62 16.94
CA GLU A 277 13.60 24.81 17.42
C GLU A 277 12.63 25.90 17.88
N VAL A 278 11.54 26.12 17.15
CA VAL A 278 10.47 27.04 17.55
C VAL A 278 9.77 26.54 18.82
N ALA A 279 9.48 25.24 18.95
CA ALA A 279 8.90 24.67 20.16
C ALA A 279 9.86 24.70 21.36
N PHE A 280 11.16 24.50 21.16
CA PHE A 280 12.19 24.62 22.19
C PHE A 280 12.37 26.09 22.59
N GLY A 281 12.31 27.01 21.63
CA GLY A 281 12.28 28.45 21.89
C GLY A 281 11.05 28.88 22.68
N LEU A 282 9.87 28.35 22.35
CA LEU A 282 8.62 28.58 23.09
C LEU A 282 8.69 27.98 24.50
N LEU A 283 9.25 26.77 24.66
CA LEU A 283 9.49 26.17 25.97
C LEU A 283 10.40 27.08 26.81
N ARG A 284 11.48 27.60 26.23
CA ARG A 284 12.40 28.52 26.90
C ARG A 284 11.70 29.82 27.30
N SER A 285 10.89 30.42 26.42
CA SER A 285 10.18 31.67 26.73
C SER A 285 9.16 31.48 27.85
N VAL A 286 8.38 30.40 27.83
CA VAL A 286 7.40 30.09 28.88
C VAL A 286 8.08 29.82 30.23
N VAL A 287 9.23 29.13 30.22
CA VAL A 287 10.02 28.89 31.45
C VAL A 287 10.63 30.19 31.98
N LEU A 288 11.09 31.10 31.09
CA LEU A 288 11.56 32.43 31.50
C LEU A 288 10.45 33.29 32.11
N ASP A 289 9.27 33.30 31.48
CA ASP A 289 8.12 34.10 31.92
C ASP A 289 7.54 33.62 33.26
N LEU A 290 7.52 32.30 33.49
CA LEU A 290 7.02 31.72 34.74
C LEU A 290 8.06 31.72 35.87
N GLY A 291 9.32 31.49 35.53
CA GLY A 291 10.39 31.34 36.50
C GLY A 291 11.05 32.66 36.92
N GLY A 292 10.99 33.71 36.09
CA GLY A 292 11.73 34.96 36.33
C GLY A 292 13.24 34.74 36.53
N GLY A 293 13.80 33.64 36.00
CA GLY A 293 15.16 33.16 36.24
C GLY A 293 15.28 32.00 37.24
N GLY A 294 14.19 31.62 37.92
CA GLY A 294 14.09 30.46 38.81
C GLY A 294 13.68 29.16 38.12
N ALA A 295 13.68 28.08 38.90
CA ALA A 295 13.34 26.73 38.43
C ALA A 295 11.81 26.51 38.43
N VAL A 296 11.26 26.01 37.32
CA VAL A 296 9.82 25.80 37.11
C VAL A 296 9.50 24.32 37.06
N ALA A 297 8.45 23.87 37.77
CA ALA A 297 8.02 22.48 37.75
C ALA A 297 7.47 22.03 36.38
N LEU A 298 7.71 20.78 36.01
CA LEU A 298 7.24 20.16 34.78
C LEU A 298 5.71 19.94 34.83
N SER A 299 5.16 19.71 36.02
CA SER A 299 3.71 19.68 36.27
C SER A 299 3.06 21.02 35.90
N GLY A 300 2.05 20.97 35.03
CA GLY A 300 1.33 22.15 34.54
C GLY A 300 2.04 22.95 33.45
N LEU A 301 3.33 22.71 33.18
CA LEU A 301 4.08 23.41 32.12
C LEU A 301 3.48 23.15 30.73
N LYS A 302 2.96 21.94 30.52
CA LYS A 302 2.25 21.55 29.29
C LYS A 302 1.00 22.40 29.04
N ASP A 303 0.24 22.70 30.09
CA ASP A 303 -0.99 23.50 29.97
C ASP A 303 -0.65 24.97 29.70
N GLN A 304 0.47 25.45 30.24
CA GLN A 304 0.97 26.81 29.95
C GLN A 304 1.47 26.94 28.51
N LEU A 305 2.17 25.92 27.98
CA LEU A 305 2.53 25.86 26.55
C LEU A 305 1.30 25.90 25.65
N ARG A 306 0.24 25.18 26.02
CA ARG A 306 -1.03 25.20 25.28
C ARG A 306 -1.78 26.52 25.38
N ARG A 307 -1.61 27.29 26.46
CA ARG A 307 -2.15 28.66 26.56
C ARG A 307 -1.41 29.63 25.65
N ALA A 308 -0.08 29.51 25.56
CA ALA A 308 0.72 30.35 24.68
C ALA A 308 0.55 29.98 23.20
N ARG A 309 0.40 28.68 22.91
CA ARG A 309 0.23 28.14 21.55
C ARG A 309 -0.83 27.01 21.57
N PRO A 310 -2.11 27.31 21.27
CA PRO A 310 -3.22 26.35 21.38
C PRO A 310 -3.10 25.08 20.54
N ASP A 311 -2.32 25.12 19.46
CA ASP A 311 -2.06 24.00 18.55
C ASP A 311 -0.92 23.07 19.01
N PHE A 312 -0.22 23.42 20.11
CA PHE A 312 0.96 22.72 20.61
C PHE A 312 0.65 21.28 21.06
N SER A 313 1.37 20.33 20.47
CA SER A 313 1.32 18.91 20.81
C SER A 313 2.68 18.27 20.61
N GLU A 314 3.23 17.69 21.68
CA GLU A 314 4.51 16.98 21.64
C GLU A 314 4.50 15.77 20.68
N LYS A 315 3.32 15.20 20.43
CA LYS A 315 3.13 14.10 19.47
C LYS A 315 3.32 14.56 18.03
N LYS A 316 2.88 15.79 17.69
CA LYS A 316 3.08 16.39 16.36
C LYS A 316 4.57 16.61 16.05
N LEU A 317 5.39 16.79 17.08
CA LEU A 317 6.84 16.95 16.98
C LEU A 317 7.62 15.61 17.00
N GLY A 318 6.90 14.48 17.07
CA GLY A 318 7.44 13.12 17.04
C GLY A 318 7.86 12.55 18.39
N TYR A 319 7.40 13.12 19.52
CA TYR A 319 7.73 12.62 20.87
C TYR A 319 6.58 11.81 21.47
N ARG A 320 6.92 10.69 22.14
CA ARG A 320 5.94 9.79 22.78
C ARG A 320 5.34 10.35 24.08
N GLY A 321 5.98 11.36 24.66
CA GLY A 321 5.48 12.03 25.86
C GLY A 321 6.22 13.33 26.16
N PHE A 322 5.60 14.18 26.99
CA PHE A 322 6.09 15.53 27.29
C PHE A 322 7.47 15.53 27.97
N LEU A 323 7.74 14.58 28.87
CA LEU A 323 9.06 14.42 29.48
C LEU A 323 10.16 14.11 28.44
N GLN A 324 9.84 13.33 27.41
CA GLN A 324 10.78 13.03 26.32
C GLN A 324 11.09 14.29 25.51
N PHE A 325 10.09 15.12 25.25
CA PHE A 325 10.24 16.42 24.61
C PHE A 325 11.14 17.35 25.46
N CYS A 326 10.90 17.48 26.77
CA CYS A 326 11.73 18.31 27.65
C CYS A 326 13.19 17.82 27.74
N ARG A 327 13.42 16.50 27.75
CA ARG A 327 14.79 15.92 27.70
C ARG A 327 15.50 16.23 26.38
N ALA A 328 14.77 16.19 25.27
CA ALA A 328 15.31 16.56 23.96
C ALA A 328 15.65 18.06 23.91
N ALA A 329 14.78 18.92 24.45
CA ALA A 329 15.04 20.35 24.59
C ALA A 329 16.27 20.64 25.47
N ALA A 330 16.45 19.86 26.54
CA ALA A 330 17.62 19.99 27.41
C ALA A 330 18.93 19.54 26.74
N THR A 331 18.86 18.46 25.96
CA THR A 331 20.00 17.99 25.16
C THR A 331 20.37 19.00 24.06
N ALA A 332 19.37 19.70 23.51
CA ALA A 332 19.55 20.76 22.53
C ALA A 332 20.00 22.11 23.14
N GLY A 333 20.14 22.21 24.47
CA GLY A 333 20.60 23.42 25.15
C GLY A 333 19.56 24.54 25.29
N ALA A 334 18.26 24.22 25.16
CA ALA A 334 17.19 25.22 25.33
C ALA A 334 16.84 25.46 26.82
N VAL A 335 16.95 24.43 27.66
CA VAL A 335 16.60 24.41 29.09
C VAL A 335 17.52 23.43 29.84
N ASP A 336 17.76 23.60 31.13
CA ASP A 336 18.33 22.53 31.99
C ASP A 336 17.18 21.81 32.71
N LEU A 337 17.32 20.49 32.89
CA LEU A 337 16.27 19.63 33.46
C LEU A 337 16.86 18.85 34.64
N ARG A 338 16.35 19.10 35.85
CA ARG A 338 16.81 18.43 37.08
C ARG A 338 15.66 17.88 37.89
N TRP A 339 15.85 16.68 38.46
CA TRP A 339 14.90 16.14 39.42
C TRP A 339 15.04 16.84 40.77
N SER A 340 13.93 17.30 41.35
CA SER A 340 13.89 17.86 42.70
C SER A 340 13.16 16.92 43.66
N PRO A 341 13.85 16.36 44.68
CA PRO A 341 13.21 15.54 45.70
C PRO A 341 12.15 16.31 46.51
N ASP A 342 12.36 17.61 46.72
CA ASP A 342 11.47 18.46 47.53
C ASP A 342 10.15 18.79 46.81
N ALA A 343 10.16 18.77 45.48
CA ALA A 343 8.98 19.02 44.65
C ALA A 343 8.33 17.74 44.10
N GLU A 344 8.96 16.57 44.33
CA GLU A 344 8.63 15.29 43.68
C GLU A 344 8.42 15.41 42.15
N ASP A 345 9.15 16.32 41.51
CA ASP A 345 8.96 16.65 40.09
C ASP A 345 10.28 17.07 39.42
N TYR A 346 10.28 17.07 38.09
CA TYR A 346 11.34 17.66 37.29
C TYR A 346 11.20 19.17 37.26
N LEU A 347 12.28 19.88 37.56
CA LEU A 347 12.41 21.31 37.44
C LEU A 347 13.16 21.66 36.15
N LEU A 348 12.63 22.64 35.42
CA LEU A 348 13.24 23.24 34.24
C LEU A 348 13.80 24.61 34.58
N THR A 349 15.04 24.90 34.19
CA THR A 349 15.60 26.25 34.22
C THR A 349 15.98 26.69 32.81
N PRO A 350 15.84 27.98 32.46
CA PRO A 350 16.24 28.45 31.14
C PRO A 350 17.77 28.50 31.07
N GLN A 351 18.36 27.98 29.99
CA GLN A 351 19.81 28.10 29.79
C GLN A 351 20.15 29.52 29.28
N GLY A 352 21.13 30.17 29.91
CA GLY A 352 21.60 31.52 29.57
C GLY A 352 20.88 32.68 30.28
N ALA A 353 20.66 32.56 31.59
CA ALA A 353 20.41 33.70 32.47
C ALA A 353 21.74 34.25 33.02
#